data_AF-A0A2Z6Q4R5-F1
#
_entry.id   AF-A0A2Z6Q4R5-F1
#
_cell.length_a   1.000
_cell.length_b   1.000
_cell.length_c   1.000
_cell.angle_alpha   90.00
_cell.angle_beta   90.00
_cell.angle_gamma   90.00
#
_symmetry.space_group_name_H-M   'P 1'
#
loop_
_entity.id
_entity.type
_entity.pdbx_description
1 polymer ?
#
loop_
_entity_poly.entity_id
_entity_poly.type
_entity_poly.pdbx_seq_one_letter_code
_entity_poly.pdbx_strand_id
1 'polypeptide(L)'
;MSTLREELIHATIRRAILLIDYDIHNNVHKKYEFIKQTILADSSLTNDEKNKAIRYHNKSYDMQKISCNEGTKRICEYCNRKCLATEYCEYCVQDYLKSKFSTWTSGNNDIDHLIQKCQIEALHPQMIVDWIPYNNLKNIKYLTKGGFRALISFGNYQTIPTSFGIGAVSVL
;
A
#
# COMPACT_ATOMS: atom_id res chain seq x y z
N MET A 1 -0.89 -26.58 -2.52
CA MET A 1 -0.74 -25.12 -2.64
C MET A 1 -1.09 -24.74 -4.06
N SER A 2 -2.14 -23.94 -4.26
CA SER A 2 -2.50 -23.40 -5.57
C SER A 2 -1.48 -22.34 -5.98
N THR A 3 -0.89 -22.48 -7.17
CA THR A 3 -0.01 -21.46 -7.74
C THR A 3 -0.87 -20.29 -8.19
N LEU A 4 -0.84 -19.18 -7.45
CA LEU A 4 -1.60 -17.98 -7.77
C LEU A 4 -1.03 -17.28 -9.00
N ARG A 5 -1.87 -17.01 -10.01
CA ARG A 5 -1.48 -16.28 -11.22
C ARG A 5 -1.63 -14.77 -10.99
N GLU A 6 -0.63 -14.15 -10.35
CA GLU A 6 -0.67 -12.70 -10.03
C GLU A 6 -0.94 -11.81 -11.25
N GLU A 7 -0.33 -12.12 -12.39
CA GLU A 7 -0.53 -11.35 -13.62
C GLU A 7 -1.99 -11.38 -14.09
N LEU A 8 -2.63 -12.56 -13.99
CA LEU A 8 -4.03 -12.71 -14.34
C LEU A 8 -4.92 -11.93 -13.36
N ILE A 9 -4.66 -12.01 -12.06
CA ILE A 9 -5.40 -11.26 -11.04
C ILE A 9 -5.36 -9.75 -11.36
N HIS A 10 -4.16 -9.20 -11.58
CA HIS A 10 -4.01 -7.77 -11.91
C HIS A 10 -4.67 -7.41 -13.24
N ALA A 11 -4.58 -8.29 -14.25
CA ALA A 11 -5.22 -8.09 -15.54
C ALA A 11 -6.76 -8.07 -15.41
N THR A 12 -7.35 -8.97 -14.61
CA THR A 12 -8.80 -8.99 -14.37
C THR A 12 -9.26 -7.72 -13.66
N ILE A 13 -8.55 -7.27 -12.61
CA ILE A 13 -8.89 -6.01 -11.92
C ILE A 13 -8.81 -4.83 -12.91
N ARG A 14 -7.75 -4.75 -13.71
CA ARG A 14 -7.58 -3.69 -14.71
C ARG A 14 -8.71 -3.70 -15.73
N ARG A 15 -9.12 -4.88 -16.22
CA ARG A 15 -10.26 -5.03 -17.13
C ARG A 15 -11.55 -4.56 -16.48
N ALA A 16 -11.83 -4.96 -15.24
CA ALA A 16 -13.02 -4.52 -14.51
C ALA A 16 -13.08 -3.00 -14.35
N ILE A 17 -11.95 -2.35 -14.06
CA ILE A 17 -11.85 -0.88 -13.99
C ILE A 17 -12.16 -0.22 -15.34
N LEU A 18 -11.67 -0.79 -16.46
CA LEU A 18 -11.94 -0.27 -17.80
C LEU A 18 -13.41 -0.41 -18.23
N LEU A 19 -14.16 -1.31 -17.60
CA LEU A 19 -15.59 -1.50 -17.87
C LEU A 19 -16.49 -0.54 -17.09
N ILE A 20 -15.92 0.33 -16.24
CA ILE A 20 -16.70 1.28 -15.46
C ILE A 20 -17.31 2.34 -16.39
N ASP A 21 -18.63 2.34 -16.45
CA ASP A 21 -19.42 3.48 -16.87
C ASP A 21 -19.46 4.51 -15.73
N TYR A 22 -18.88 5.70 -15.95
CA TYR A 22 -18.77 6.75 -14.94
C TYR A 22 -20.07 7.52 -14.71
N ASP A 23 -21.02 7.48 -15.65
CA ASP A 23 -22.34 8.11 -15.49
C ASP A 23 -23.21 7.25 -14.56
N ILE A 24 -23.13 5.93 -14.71
CA ILE A 24 -23.85 4.97 -13.87
C ILE A 24 -23.16 4.82 -12.50
N HIS A 25 -21.84 4.55 -12.50
CA HIS A 25 -21.03 4.32 -11.32
C HIS A 25 -20.32 5.61 -10.88
N ASN A 26 -21.12 6.64 -10.64
CA ASN A 26 -20.65 8.01 -10.41
C ASN A 26 -20.01 8.29 -9.04
N ASN A 27 -19.99 7.33 -8.10
CA ASN A 27 -19.34 7.50 -6.79
C ASN A 27 -18.44 6.31 -6.44
N VAL A 28 -17.55 6.53 -5.47
CA VAL A 28 -16.53 5.55 -5.05
C VAL A 28 -17.15 4.20 -4.66
N HIS A 29 -18.27 4.22 -3.95
CA HIS A 29 -18.94 2.99 -3.49
C HIS A 29 -19.57 2.19 -4.65
N LYS A 30 -20.23 2.86 -5.59
CA LYS A 30 -20.80 2.18 -6.78
C LYS A 30 -19.71 1.55 -7.65
N LYS A 31 -18.58 2.25 -7.85
CA LYS A 31 -17.42 1.71 -8.56
C LYS A 31 -16.85 0.48 -7.84
N TYR A 32 -16.77 0.56 -6.51
CA TYR A 32 -16.32 -0.55 -5.68
C TYR A 32 -17.18 -1.80 -5.87
N GLU A 33 -18.50 -1.68 -5.72
CA GLU A 33 -19.42 -2.80 -5.86
C GLU A 33 -19.38 -3.38 -7.28
N PHE A 34 -19.37 -2.54 -8.31
CA PHE A 34 -19.27 -2.99 -9.70
C PHE A 34 -18.04 -3.87 -9.94
N ILE A 35 -16.85 -3.37 -9.62
CA ILE A 35 -15.60 -4.13 -9.79
C ILE A 35 -15.65 -5.45 -9.00
N LYS A 36 -16.16 -5.42 -7.77
CA LYS A 36 -16.28 -6.61 -6.92
C LYS A 36 -17.17 -7.67 -7.57
N GLN A 37 -18.33 -7.28 -8.11
CA GLN A 37 -19.21 -8.19 -8.83
C GLN A 37 -18.58 -8.73 -10.11
N THR A 38 -17.88 -7.89 -10.88
CA THR A 38 -17.14 -8.33 -12.07
C THR A 38 -16.08 -9.38 -11.73
N ILE A 39 -15.30 -9.18 -10.67
CA ILE A 39 -14.29 -10.15 -10.20
C ILE A 39 -14.95 -11.46 -9.78
N LEU A 40 -16.07 -11.39 -9.05
CA LEU A 40 -16.79 -12.58 -8.59
C LEU A 40 -17.42 -13.37 -9.74
N ALA A 41 -17.89 -12.69 -10.79
CA ALA A 41 -18.50 -13.29 -11.96
C ALA A 41 -17.47 -13.89 -12.94
N ASP A 42 -16.20 -13.48 -12.88
CA ASP A 42 -15.15 -13.98 -13.77
C ASP A 42 -14.89 -15.48 -13.54
N SER A 43 -15.28 -16.32 -14.50
CA SER A 43 -15.09 -17.77 -14.45
C SER A 43 -13.65 -18.22 -14.71
N SER A 44 -12.77 -17.32 -15.18
CA SER A 44 -11.36 -17.62 -15.44
C SER A 44 -10.50 -17.65 -14.15
N LEU A 45 -11.03 -17.09 -13.06
CA LEU A 45 -10.38 -17.06 -11.75
C LEU A 45 -10.86 -18.22 -10.87
N THR A 46 -9.93 -18.84 -10.17
CA THR A 46 -10.21 -19.73 -9.04
C THR A 46 -10.73 -18.94 -7.83
N ASN A 47 -11.33 -19.60 -6.85
CA ASN A 47 -11.81 -18.94 -5.63
C ASN A 47 -10.67 -18.23 -4.86
N ASP A 48 -9.48 -18.84 -4.80
CA ASP A 48 -8.32 -18.22 -4.14
C ASP A 48 -7.87 -16.95 -4.87
N GLU A 49 -7.87 -16.97 -6.21
CA GLU A 49 -7.53 -15.82 -7.03
C GLU A 49 -8.57 -14.70 -6.90
N LYS A 50 -9.87 -15.03 -6.85
CA LYS A 50 -10.95 -14.08 -6.58
C LYS A 50 -10.78 -13.41 -5.22
N ASN A 51 -10.54 -14.20 -4.17
CA ASN A 51 -10.32 -13.68 -2.83
C ASN A 51 -9.12 -12.72 -2.78
N LYS A 52 -8.04 -13.06 -3.47
CA LYS A 52 -6.87 -12.19 -3.58
C LYS A 52 -7.16 -10.91 -4.36
N ALA A 53 -7.89 -11.01 -5.47
CA ALA A 53 -8.31 -9.85 -6.25
C ALA A 53 -9.19 -8.90 -5.44
N ILE A 54 -10.17 -9.44 -4.70
CA ILE A 54 -11.04 -8.68 -3.79
C ILE A 54 -10.23 -8.00 -2.70
N ARG A 55 -9.23 -8.69 -2.12
CA ARG A 55 -8.34 -8.08 -1.13
C ARG A 55 -7.56 -6.89 -1.69
N TYR A 56 -7.06 -6.98 -2.93
CA TYR A 56 -6.42 -5.82 -3.58
C TYR A 56 -7.41 -4.68 -3.81
N HIS A 57 -8.62 -5.01 -4.26
CA HIS A 57 -9.68 -4.04 -4.50
C HIS A 57 -10.15 -3.33 -3.23
N ASN A 58 -10.33 -4.07 -2.13
CA ASN A 58 -10.67 -3.52 -0.81
C ASN A 58 -9.61 -2.52 -0.31
N LYS A 59 -8.32 -2.85 -0.45
CA LYS A 59 -7.23 -1.93 -0.09
C LYS A 59 -7.33 -0.61 -0.86
N SER A 60 -7.55 -0.68 -2.17
CA SER A 60 -7.74 0.50 -3.01
C SER A 60 -8.99 1.30 -2.64
N TYR A 61 -10.06 0.61 -2.26
CA TYR A 61 -11.30 1.23 -1.81
C TYR A 61 -11.13 1.97 -0.48
N ASP A 62 -10.46 1.36 0.51
CA ASP A 62 -10.13 2.01 1.78
C ASP A 62 -9.24 3.24 1.56
N MET A 63 -8.25 3.12 0.67
CA MET A 63 -7.39 4.24 0.27
C MET A 63 -8.21 5.41 -0.34
N GLN A 64 -9.14 5.12 -1.24
CA GLN A 64 -9.99 6.15 -1.86
C GLN A 64 -10.93 6.80 -0.85
N LYS A 65 -11.57 6.03 0.04
CA LYS A 65 -12.42 6.60 1.09
C LYS A 65 -11.67 7.57 1.96
N ILE A 66 -10.47 7.22 2.41
CA ILE A 66 -9.63 8.09 3.24
C ILE A 66 -9.20 9.33 2.46
N SER A 67 -8.70 9.15 1.23
CA SER A 67 -8.17 10.25 0.41
C SER A 67 -9.24 11.27 0.01
N CYS A 68 -10.44 10.80 -0.35
CA CYS A 68 -11.57 11.67 -0.68
C CYS A 68 -12.37 12.10 0.57
N ASN A 69 -12.07 11.56 1.75
CA ASN A 69 -12.88 11.68 2.97
C ASN A 69 -14.38 11.38 2.71
N GLU A 70 -14.64 10.35 1.89
CA GLU A 70 -15.96 9.93 1.43
C GLU A 70 -16.34 8.54 1.96
N GLY A 71 -17.64 8.30 2.11
CA GLY A 71 -18.19 7.02 2.55
C GLY A 71 -18.57 6.97 4.03
N THR A 72 -19.03 5.81 4.47
CA THR A 72 -19.54 5.61 5.83
C THR A 72 -18.39 5.42 6.82
N LYS A 73 -18.34 6.29 7.83
CA LYS A 73 -17.41 6.13 8.96
C LYS A 73 -17.91 5.06 9.91
N ARG A 74 -17.01 4.20 10.38
CA ARG A 74 -17.27 3.24 11.46
C ARG A 74 -16.56 3.65 12.74
N ILE A 75 -17.02 3.17 13.89
CA ILE A 75 -16.29 3.34 15.15
C ILE A 75 -15.26 2.23 15.25
N CYS A 76 -13.99 2.59 15.46
CA CYS A 76 -12.93 1.62 15.70
C CYS A 76 -13.08 1.03 17.11
N GLU A 77 -13.08 -0.30 17.21
CA GLU A 77 -13.21 -1.01 18.49
C GLU A 77 -12.01 -0.83 19.44
N TYR A 78 -10.83 -0.50 18.91
CA TYR A 78 -9.61 -0.36 19.71
C TYR A 78 -9.40 1.06 20.26
N CYS A 79 -9.67 2.09 19.45
CA CYS A 79 -9.40 3.49 19.84
C CYS A 79 -10.66 4.35 19.98
N ASN A 80 -11.86 3.80 19.73
CA ASN A 80 -13.15 4.49 19.80
C ASN A 80 -13.29 5.74 18.91
N ARG A 81 -12.38 5.95 17.95
CA ARG A 81 -12.46 7.04 16.97
C ARG A 81 -13.25 6.60 15.74
N LYS A 82 -13.91 7.57 15.08
CA LYS A 82 -14.59 7.36 13.79
C LYS A 82 -13.56 7.28 12.66
N CYS A 83 -13.41 6.10 12.06
CA CYS A 83 -12.48 5.84 10.96
C CYS A 83 -13.21 5.50 9.66
N LEU A 84 -12.54 5.73 8.52
CA LEU A 84 -13.08 5.48 7.17
C LEU A 84 -12.70 4.11 6.61
N ALA A 85 -11.50 3.61 6.90
CA ALA A 85 -11.08 2.31 6.40
C ALA A 85 -11.91 1.17 7.01
N THR A 86 -12.21 0.16 6.19
CA THR A 86 -12.94 -1.04 6.60
C THR A 86 -11.99 -2.07 7.19
N GLU A 87 -10.84 -2.32 6.54
CA GLU A 87 -9.91 -3.40 6.92
C GLU A 87 -8.96 -3.01 8.05
N TYR A 88 -8.75 -1.72 8.29
CA TYR A 88 -7.89 -1.20 9.35
C TYR A 88 -8.44 0.11 9.92
N CYS A 89 -7.78 0.66 10.93
CA CYS A 89 -8.07 2.00 11.44
C CYS A 89 -6.85 2.90 11.19
N GLU A 90 -7.02 3.92 10.34
CA GLU A 90 -5.95 4.86 9.98
C GLU A 90 -5.31 5.51 11.22
N TYR A 91 -6.11 5.80 12.25
CA TYR A 91 -5.59 6.40 13.48
C TYR A 91 -4.86 5.42 14.39
N CYS A 92 -5.26 4.14 14.44
CA CYS A 92 -4.53 3.13 15.20
C CYS A 92 -3.14 2.88 14.59
N VAL A 93 -3.07 2.88 13.26
CA VAL A 93 -1.81 2.77 12.52
C VAL A 93 -0.90 3.96 12.86
N GLN A 94 -1.42 5.19 12.81
CA GLN A 94 -0.64 6.38 13.18
C GLN A 94 -0.16 6.35 14.63
N ASP A 95 -1.02 5.97 15.59
CA ASP A 95 -0.64 5.87 17.01
C ASP A 95 0.45 4.81 17.20
N TYR A 96 0.34 3.67 16.52
CA TYR A 96 1.36 2.63 16.53
C TYR A 96 2.70 3.15 16.01
N LEU A 97 2.71 3.84 14.86
CA LEU A 97 3.94 4.42 14.30
C LEU A 97 4.58 5.42 15.28
N LYS A 98 3.79 6.34 15.84
CA LYS A 98 4.26 7.32 16.85
C LYS A 98 4.89 6.64 18.06
N SER A 99 4.32 5.52 18.53
CA SER A 99 4.89 4.76 19.64
C SER A 99 6.26 4.15 19.34
N LYS A 100 6.65 4.04 18.07
CA LYS A 100 7.94 3.51 17.62
C LYS A 100 9.00 4.57 17.38
N PHE A 101 8.67 5.86 17.44
CA PHE A 101 9.64 6.93 17.14
C PHE A 101 10.85 6.93 18.06
N SER A 102 10.71 6.48 19.31
CA SER A 102 11.84 6.37 20.25
C SER A 102 12.63 5.06 20.12
N THR A 103 12.20 4.13 19.27
CA THR A 103 12.81 2.80 19.14
C THR A 103 13.92 2.73 18.09
N TRP A 104 14.03 3.75 17.26
CA TRP A 104 15.05 3.85 16.22
C TRP A 104 15.49 5.31 16.07
N THR A 105 16.71 5.49 15.57
CA THR A 105 17.24 6.78 15.12
C THR A 105 18.18 6.50 13.96
N SER A 106 18.26 7.41 13.01
CA SER A 106 19.28 7.40 11.96
C SER A 106 20.62 7.94 12.43
N GLY A 107 20.69 8.54 13.62
CA GLY A 107 21.81 9.36 14.06
C GLY A 107 21.82 10.77 13.45
N ASN A 108 20.84 11.11 12.61
CA ASN A 108 20.64 12.43 12.03
C ASN A 108 19.23 12.95 12.36
N ASN A 109 19.16 14.00 13.19
CA ASN A 109 17.90 14.55 13.67
C ASN A 109 17.00 15.09 12.55
N ASP A 110 17.56 15.63 11.47
CA ASP A 110 16.79 16.17 10.35
C ASP A 110 16.12 15.05 9.54
N ILE A 111 16.85 13.94 9.34
CA ILE A 111 16.32 12.73 8.68
C ILE A 111 15.24 12.08 9.55
N ASP A 112 15.50 11.93 10.85
CA ASP A 112 14.54 11.37 11.80
C ASP A 112 13.25 12.20 11.81
N HIS A 113 13.37 13.54 11.87
CA HIS A 113 12.23 14.44 11.83
C HIS A 113 11.43 14.31 10.53
N LEU A 114 12.12 14.23 9.38
CA LEU A 114 11.47 14.06 8.08
C LEU A 114 10.69 12.74 8.01
N ILE A 115 11.30 11.63 8.41
CA ILE A 115 10.66 10.31 8.37
C ILE A 115 9.47 10.27 9.32
N GLN A 116 9.62 10.76 10.56
CA GLN A 116 8.52 10.83 11.53
C GLN A 116 7.36 11.67 11.00
N LYS A 117 7.65 12.82 10.36
CA LYS A 117 6.62 13.66 9.73
C LYS A 117 5.87 12.90 8.63
N CYS A 118 6.59 12.24 7.72
CA CYS A 118 5.98 11.41 6.68
C CYS A 118 5.11 10.28 7.26
N GLN A 119 5.57 9.62 8.34
CA GLN A 119 4.82 8.55 9.02
C GLN A 119 3.53 9.07 9.71
N ILE A 120 3.54 10.29 10.26
CA ILE A 120 2.35 10.93 10.85
C ILE A 120 1.33 11.28 9.75
N GLU A 121 1.81 11.79 8.62
CA GLU A 121 0.98 12.22 7.50
C GLU A 121 0.52 11.05 6.61
N ALA A 122 1.04 9.83 6.83
CA ALA A 122 0.64 8.65 6.08
C ALA A 122 -0.85 8.33 6.26
N LEU A 123 -1.59 8.39 5.15
CA LEU A 123 -3.03 8.14 5.12
C LEU A 123 -3.36 6.64 5.10
N HIS A 124 -2.45 5.81 4.60
CA HIS A 124 -2.68 4.36 4.47
C HIS A 124 -1.38 3.56 4.58
N PRO A 125 -1.47 2.25 4.95
CA PRO A 125 -0.29 1.42 5.21
C PRO A 125 0.73 1.35 4.08
N GLN A 126 0.30 1.45 2.82
CA GLN A 126 1.19 1.39 1.65
C GLN A 126 2.01 2.68 1.45
N MET A 127 1.68 3.77 2.13
CA MET A 127 2.43 5.04 2.09
C MET A 127 3.39 5.21 3.28
N ILE A 128 3.42 4.26 4.21
CA ILE A 128 4.30 4.33 5.38
C ILE A 128 5.75 4.20 4.91
N VAL A 129 6.56 5.20 5.25
CA VAL A 129 8.00 5.17 5.04
C VAL A 129 8.65 4.41 6.19
N ASP A 130 9.43 3.37 5.89
CA ASP A 130 10.19 2.62 6.88
C ASP A 130 11.64 3.13 6.97
N TRP A 131 12.14 3.27 8.20
CA TRP A 131 13.58 3.45 8.43
C TRP A 131 14.28 2.10 8.44
N ILE A 132 15.33 1.96 7.62
CA ILE A 132 16.16 0.75 7.54
C ILE A 132 17.61 1.14 7.85
N PRO A 133 18.17 0.68 8.98
CA PRO A 133 19.58 0.91 9.30
C PRO A 133 20.52 0.40 8.21
N TYR A 134 21.59 1.16 7.92
CA TYR A 134 22.57 0.78 6.89
C TYR A 134 23.14 -0.63 7.10
N ASN A 135 23.41 -1.02 8.34
CA ASN A 135 23.93 -2.35 8.69
C ASN A 135 22.98 -3.50 8.34
N ASN A 136 21.70 -3.21 8.10
CA ASN A 136 20.71 -4.21 7.69
C ASN A 136 20.62 -4.35 6.17
N LEU A 137 21.23 -3.44 5.41
CA LEU A 137 21.29 -3.51 3.95
C LEU A 137 22.27 -4.60 3.51
N LYS A 138 21.87 -5.42 2.53
CA LYS A 138 22.71 -6.50 1.98
C LYS A 138 22.87 -6.35 0.47
N ASN A 139 23.98 -6.85 -0.06
CA ASN A 139 24.28 -6.87 -1.51
C ASN A 139 24.15 -5.50 -2.19
N ILE A 140 24.72 -4.46 -1.60
CA ILE A 140 24.75 -3.13 -2.20
C ILE A 140 25.64 -3.18 -3.45
N LYS A 141 25.02 -3.16 -4.63
CA LYS A 141 25.71 -3.15 -5.94
C LYS A 141 25.52 -1.79 -6.60
N TYR A 142 26.60 -1.03 -6.69
CA TYR A 142 26.61 0.24 -7.40
C TYR A 142 26.49 0.02 -8.91
N LEU A 143 25.54 0.70 -9.55
CA LEU A 143 25.29 0.55 -10.99
C LEU A 143 26.24 1.42 -11.83
N THR A 144 26.76 2.51 -11.27
CA THR A 144 27.67 3.44 -11.94
C THR A 144 28.72 3.94 -10.96
N LYS A 145 30.01 3.93 -11.34
CA LYS A 145 31.06 4.60 -10.56
C LYS A 145 30.80 6.12 -10.61
N GLY A 146 30.39 6.69 -9.47
CA GLY A 146 30.14 8.13 -9.32
C GLY A 146 28.67 8.57 -9.35
N GLY A 147 27.68 7.66 -9.30
CA GLY A 147 26.25 8.02 -9.36
C GLY A 147 25.40 7.52 -8.18
N PHE A 148 24.32 8.25 -7.88
CA PHE A 148 23.32 8.02 -6.82
C PHE A 148 22.43 6.77 -7.01
N ARG A 149 22.85 5.78 -7.82
CA ARG A 149 22.05 4.58 -8.11
C ARG A 149 22.78 3.32 -7.65
N ALA A 150 22.22 2.69 -6.62
CA ALA A 150 22.63 1.38 -6.13
C ALA A 150 21.43 0.42 -6.13
N LEU A 151 21.69 -0.83 -6.48
CA LEU A 151 20.79 -1.94 -6.19
C LEU A 151 21.09 -2.41 -4.77
N ILE A 152 20.06 -2.52 -3.94
CA ILE A 152 20.18 -2.93 -2.55
C ILE A 152 19.15 -4.04 -2.32
N SER A 153 19.57 -5.13 -1.68
CA SER A 153 18.67 -6.22 -1.29
C SER A 153 18.47 -6.22 0.22
N PHE A 154 17.27 -6.62 0.64
CA PHE A 154 16.88 -6.70 2.03
C PHE A 154 16.60 -8.18 2.36
N GLY A 155 17.61 -8.91 2.85
CA GLY A 155 17.46 -10.36 3.09
C GLY A 155 17.04 -11.15 1.83
N ASN A 156 16.38 -12.30 1.99
CA ASN A 156 16.02 -13.23 0.90
C ASN A 156 14.92 -12.72 -0.06
N TYR A 157 14.62 -11.42 -0.07
CA TYR A 157 13.68 -10.83 -1.03
C TYR A 157 14.45 -10.08 -2.12
N GLN A 158 14.35 -10.60 -3.34
CA GLN A 158 14.93 -10.05 -4.56
C GLN A 158 13.99 -8.94 -5.07
N THR A 159 14.49 -7.71 -5.24
CA THR A 159 13.70 -6.60 -5.80
C THR A 159 13.44 -6.81 -7.29
N ILE A 160 12.17 -6.80 -7.69
CA ILE A 160 11.72 -6.71 -9.09
C ILE A 160 11.83 -5.23 -9.53
N PRO A 161 12.25 -4.90 -10.76
CA PRO A 161 12.28 -3.52 -11.24
C PRO A 161 10.84 -3.02 -11.43
N THR A 162 10.42 -1.98 -10.71
CA THR A 162 9.15 -1.29 -10.99
C THR A 162 9.40 -0.06 -11.84
N SER A 163 8.74 0.00 -12.98
CA SER A 163 8.74 1.09 -13.96
C SER A 163 7.86 2.28 -13.57
N PHE A 164 7.41 2.38 -12.32
CA PHE A 164 6.59 3.50 -11.86
C PHE A 164 7.02 3.97 -10.47
N GLY A 165 7.62 5.17 -10.44
CA GLY A 165 7.37 6.23 -9.47
C GLY A 165 7.59 5.96 -7.98
N ILE A 166 8.80 6.33 -7.52
CA ILE A 166 9.11 6.82 -6.16
C ILE A 166 8.86 5.83 -5.00
N GLY A 167 9.80 4.90 -4.86
CA GLY A 167 10.30 4.48 -3.55
C GLY A 167 11.76 4.93 -3.46
N ALA A 168 12.00 6.21 -3.21
CA ALA A 168 13.36 6.69 -2.98
C ALA A 168 13.81 6.22 -1.60
N VAL A 169 14.54 5.11 -1.54
CA VAL A 169 15.42 4.84 -0.40
C VAL A 169 16.60 5.79 -0.58
N SER A 170 16.48 7.00 -0.04
CA SER A 170 17.61 7.91 0.07
C SER A 170 18.57 7.32 1.09
N VAL A 171 19.66 6.71 0.59
CA VAL A 171 20.83 6.43 1.40
C VAL A 171 21.61 7.74 1.47
N LEU A 172 21.56 8.41 2.62
CA LEU A 172 22.54 9.42 3.01
C LEU A 172 23.61 8.75 3.86
#